data_AF-A0A948UQE0-F1
#
_entry.id   AF-A0A948UQE0-F1
#
_cell.length_a   1.000
_cell.length_b   1.000
_cell.length_c   1.000
_cell.angle_alpha   90.00
_cell.angle_beta   90.00
_cell.angle_gamma   90.00
#
_symmetry.space_group_name_H-M   'P 1'
#
loop_
_entity.id
_entity.type
_entity.pdbx_description
1 polymer ?
#
loop_
_entity_poly.entity_id
_entity_poly.type
_entity_poly.pdbx_seq_one_letter_code
_entity_poly.pdbx_strand_id
1 'polypeptide(L)' 'NKTVVVVTHGGAIKALIPLLLKVSKEESFKHVPGNASLTIFDFDDKGFHQITVNDASHLFEK' A
#
# COMPACT_ATOMS: atom_id res chain seq x y z
N ASN A 1 -10.47 -5.37 -17.04
CA ASN A 1 -9.94 -5.13 -15.69
C ASN A 1 -9.11 -6.32 -15.24
N LYS A 2 -7.91 -6.08 -14.73
CA LYS A 2 -7.04 -7.12 -14.18
C LYS A 2 -6.61 -6.69 -12.79
N THR A 3 -6.61 -7.63 -11.85
CA THR A 3 -6.10 -7.42 -10.50
C THR A 3 -4.67 -7.96 -10.43
N VAL A 4 -3.74 -7.15 -9.92
CA VAL A 4 -2.35 -7.55 -9.69
C VAL A 4 -2.10 -7.57 -8.19
N VAL A 5 -1.57 -8.69 -7.70
CA VAL A 5 -1.21 -8.85 -6.29
C VAL A 5 0.31 -9.01 -6.19
N VAL A 6 0.93 -8.23 -5.31
CA VAL A 6 2.37 -8.28 -5.04
C VAL A 6 2.55 -8.62 -3.57
N VAL A 7 3.18 -9.76 -3.29
CA VAL A 7 3.58 -10.14 -1.93
C VAL A 7 5.06 -9.77 -1.76
N THR A 8 5.35 -8.92 -0.77
CA THR A 8 6.72 -8.46 -0.51
C THR A 8 6.89 -8.05 0.96
N HIS A 9 8.08 -7.56 1.30
CA HIS A 9 8.45 -7.21 2.67
C HIS A 9 8.15 -5.74 2.98
N GLY A 10 8.01 -5.41 4.26
CA GLY A 10 7.69 -4.06 4.73
C GLY A 10 8.64 -2.97 4.21
N GLY A 11 9.92 -3.26 4.05
CA GLY A 11 10.89 -2.31 3.47
C GLY A 11 10.57 -1.94 2.01
N ALA A 12 10.20 -2.91 1.18
CA ALA A 12 9.81 -2.67 -0.20
C ALA A 12 8.47 -1.92 -0.29
N ILE A 13 7.49 -2.31 0.54
CA ILE A 13 6.20 -1.60 0.64
C ILE A 13 6.42 -0.14 1.03
N LYS A 14 7.25 0.11 2.05
CA LYS A 14 7.60 1.45 2.53
C LYS A 14 8.25 2.32 1.46
N ALA A 15 9.10 1.74 0.61
CA ALA A 15 9.70 2.45 -0.52
C ALA A 15 8.71 2.74 -1.65
N LEU A 16 7.71 1.86 -1.86
CA LEU A 16 6.70 2.01 -2.91
C LEU A 16 5.60 3.02 -2.54
N ILE A 17 5.19 3.11 -1.28
CA ILE A 17 4.08 3.98 -0.85
C ILE A 17 4.23 5.45 -1.33
N PRO A 18 5.37 6.13 -1.15
CA PRO A 18 5.52 7.51 -1.61
C PRO A 18 5.36 7.67 -3.12
N LEU A 19 5.86 6.70 -3.89
CA LEU A 19 5.74 6.68 -5.35
C LEU A 19 4.27 6.54 -5.76
N LEU A 20 3.53 5.64 -5.12
CA LEU A 20 2.12 5.39 -5.41
C LEU A 20 1.22 6.56 -4.98
N LEU A 21 1.56 7.23 -3.89
CA LEU A 21 0.83 8.40 -3.38
C LEU A 21 1.25 9.73 -4.03
N LYS A 22 2.31 9.74 -4.86
CA LYS A 22 2.91 10.96 -5.44
C LYS A 22 3.31 11.98 -4.35
N VAL A 23 3.83 11.50 -3.23
CA VAL A 23 4.33 12.32 -2.11
C VAL A 23 5.84 12.19 -1.97
N SER A 24 6.44 12.99 -1.09
CA SER A 24 7.88 12.96 -0.85
C SER A 24 8.29 11.64 -0.17
N LYS A 25 9.55 11.23 -0.37
CA LYS A 25 10.09 10.00 0.22
C LYS A 25 10.04 10.00 1.76
N GLU A 26 10.05 11.17 2.38
CA GLU A 26 9.99 11.34 3.83
C GLU A 26 8.64 10.88 4.40
N GLU A 27 7.57 10.91 3.61
CA GLU A 27 6.29 10.35 4.03
C GLU A 27 6.39 8.84 4.30
N SER A 28 7.35 8.14 3.69
CA SER A 28 7.58 6.72 3.98
C SER A 28 7.80 6.46 5.47
N PHE A 29 8.40 7.40 6.22
CA PHE A 29 8.65 7.23 7.65
C PHE A 29 7.37 7.16 8.49
N LYS A 30 6.25 7.67 7.97
CA LYS A 30 4.94 7.61 8.62
C LYS A 30 4.23 6.27 8.42
N HIS A 31 4.70 5.47 7.46
CA HIS A 31 4.09 4.19 7.11
C HIS A 31 4.97 3.03 7.60
N VAL A 32 4.44 2.27 8.56
CA VAL A 32 5.03 1.02 9.04
C VAL A 32 4.08 -0.12 8.69
N PRO A 33 4.32 -0.85 7.58
CA PRO A 33 3.45 -1.95 7.17
C PRO A 33 3.46 -3.06 8.23
N GLY A 34 2.29 -3.43 8.74
CA GLY A 34 2.07 -4.60 9.58
C GLY A 34 2.19 -5.90 8.78
N ASN A 35 2.44 -7.01 9.48
CA ASN A 35 2.47 -8.32 8.85
C ASN A 35 1.10 -8.68 8.28
N ALA A 36 1.09 -9.28 7.09
CA ALA A 36 -0.11 -9.64 6.32
C ALA A 36 -1.08 -8.46 6.06
N SER A 37 -0.66 -7.21 6.26
CA SER A 37 -1.52 -6.07 5.94
C SER A 37 -1.64 -5.86 4.44
N LEU A 38 -2.78 -5.33 4.03
CA LEU A 38 -3.12 -5.02 2.66
C LEU A 38 -2.95 -3.53 2.40
N THR A 39 -2.35 -3.23 1.25
CA THR A 39 -2.27 -1.86 0.71
C THR A 39 -2.78 -1.94 -0.72
N ILE A 40 -3.89 -1.25 -0.99
CA ILE A 40 -4.64 -1.38 -2.25
C ILE A 40 -4.70 0.00 -2.91
N PHE A 41 -4.32 0.01 -4.17
CA PHE A 41 -4.44 1.16 -5.06
C PHE A 41 -5.26 0.76 -6.28
N ASP A 42 -6.14 1.66 -6.71
CA ASP A 42 -6.74 1.59 -8.03
C ASP A 42 -5.86 2.35 -9.03
N PHE A 43 -5.97 2.02 -10.32
CA PHE A 43 -5.18 2.65 -11.37
C PHE A 43 -6.06 2.96 -12.59
N ASP A 44 -6.13 4.25 -12.93
CA ASP A 44 -6.84 4.75 -14.11
C ASP A 44 -5.95 5.72 -14.92
N ASP A 45 -6.56 6.43 -15.88
CA ASP A 45 -5.88 7.41 -16.74
C ASP A 45 -5.24 8.59 -15.97
N LYS A 46 -5.61 8.81 -14.70
CA LYS A 46 -5.06 9.84 -13.82
C LYS A 46 -3.95 9.29 -12.89
N GLY A 47 -3.72 7.98 -12.92
CA GLY A 47 -2.69 7.27 -12.18
C GLY A 47 -3.24 6.49 -10.98
N PHE A 48 -2.39 6.30 -9.97
CA PHE A 48 -2.76 5.56 -8.77
C PHE A 48 -3.66 6.37 -7.83
N HIS A 49 -4.70 5.72 -7.32
CA HIS A 49 -5.60 6.24 -6.31
C HIS A 49 -5.59 5.32 -5.09
N GLN A 50 -5.37 5.90 -3.93
CA GLN A 50 -5.35 5.15 -2.68
C GLN A 50 -6.76 4.63 -2.35
N ILE A 51 -6.89 3.31 -2.18
CA ILE A 51 -8.10 2.68 -1.63
C ILE A 51 -7.89 2.39 -0.15
N THR A 52 -6.81 1.68 0.20
CA THR A 52 -6.43 1.44 1.60
C THR A 52 -4.92 1.31 1.75
N VAL A 53 -4.41 1.64 2.93
CA VAL A 53 -2.99 1.50 3.29
C VAL A 53 -2.90 0.81 4.64
N ASN A 54 -2.12 -0.26 4.68
CA ASN A 54 -1.81 -1.00 5.91
C ASN A 54 -3.04 -1.57 6.65
N ASP A 55 -4.04 -2.06 5.92
CA ASP A 55 -5.22 -2.68 6.52
C ASP A 55 -4.93 -4.14 6.91
N ALA A 56 -5.11 -4.45 8.19
CA ALA A 56 -4.94 -5.80 8.74
C ALA A 56 -6.21 -6.28 9.46
N SER A 57 -7.36 -5.64 9.22
CA SER A 57 -8.63 -5.94 9.89
C SER A 57 -9.04 -7.41 9.78
N HIS A 58 -8.84 -8.03 8.62
CA HIS A 58 -9.12 -9.45 8.36
C HIS A 58 -8.37 -10.43 9.29
N LEU A 59 -7.29 -10.02 9.97
CA LEU A 59 -6.60 -10.86 10.96
C LEU A 59 -7.35 -10.93 12.30
N PHE A 60 -8.25 -9.99 12.54
CA PHE A 60 -8.98 -9.82 13.80
C PHE A 60 -10.48 -10.10 13.65
N GLU A 61 -10.95 -10.38 12.43
CA GLU A 61 -12.29 -10.89 12.20
C GLU A 61 -12.42 -12.28 12.85
N LYS A 62 -13.45 -12.44 13.68
CA LYS A 62 -13.81 -13.70 14.34
C LYS A 62 -14.83 -14.48 13.53
#